data_AF-A0A329VV29-F1
#
_entry.id   AF-A0A329VV29-F1
#
_cell.length_a   1.000
_cell.length_b   1.000
_cell.length_c   1.000
_cell.angle_alpha   90.00
_cell.angle_beta   90.00
_cell.angle_gamma   90.00
#
_symmetry.space_group_name_H-M   'P 1'
#
loop_
_entity.id
_entity.type
_entity.pdbx_description
1 polymer ?
#
loop_
_entity_poly.entity_id
_entity_poly.type
_entity_poly.pdbx_seq_one_letter_code
_entity_poly.pdbx_strand_id
1 'polypeptide(L)'
;MQIRGIRNNNPGNIRWGDDWQGLVPESQRTDKSFCQFVSPEYGIRAMIKVIQNYHRKYGINTINGIISRWAPKIENNTDAYINHVCKDTGVT
;
A
#
# COMPACT_ATOMS: atom_id res chain seq x y z
N MET A 1 19.14 11.10 -0.55
CA MET A 1 18.63 9.82 -1.09
C MET A 1 17.11 9.83 -0.95
N GLN A 2 16.37 9.71 -2.05
CA GLN A 2 14.90 9.68 -1.99
C GLN A 2 14.42 8.29 -1.55
N ILE A 3 13.44 8.24 -0.65
CA ILE A 3 12.86 6.97 -0.18
C ILE A 3 12.14 6.22 -1.31
N ARG A 4 12.13 4.87 -1.26
CA ARG A 4 11.63 4.00 -2.35
C ARG A 4 10.23 4.40 -2.82
N GLY A 5 9.30 4.64 -1.90
CA GLY A 5 7.90 4.94 -2.24
C GLY A 5 7.76 6.20 -3.10
N ILE A 6 8.57 7.23 -2.84
CA ILE A 6 8.57 8.45 -3.64
C ILE A 6 9.25 8.20 -4.99
N ARG A 7 10.41 7.53 -5.00
CA ARG A 7 11.12 7.19 -6.25
C ARG A 7 10.28 6.34 -7.20
N ASN A 8 9.49 5.42 -6.66
CA ASN A 8 8.69 4.48 -7.43
C ASN A 8 7.27 5.01 -7.72
N ASN A 9 6.92 6.23 -7.28
CA ASN A 9 5.54 6.73 -7.30
C ASN A 9 4.54 5.76 -6.64
N ASN A 10 5.00 5.00 -5.64
CA ASN A 10 4.31 3.90 -4.98
C ASN A 10 4.37 4.08 -3.45
N PRO A 11 3.63 5.04 -2.89
CA PRO A 11 3.66 5.32 -1.44
C PRO A 11 3.23 4.13 -0.58
N GLY A 12 2.44 3.21 -1.15
CA GLY A 12 1.94 2.02 -0.45
C GLY A 12 2.89 0.83 -0.45
N ASN A 13 4.05 0.91 -1.12
CA ASN A 13 4.93 -0.24 -1.37
C ASN A 13 4.14 -1.46 -1.90
N ILE A 14 3.24 -1.23 -2.86
CA ILE A 14 2.51 -2.31 -3.54
C ILE A 14 3.51 -3.17 -4.31
N ARG A 15 3.45 -4.49 -4.10
CA ARG A 15 4.30 -5.46 -4.81
C ARG A 15 3.75 -5.75 -6.20
N TRP A 16 4.63 -6.19 -7.10
CA TRP A 16 4.23 -6.72 -8.40
C TRP A 16 3.26 -7.90 -8.25
N GLY A 17 2.35 -8.08 -9.21
CA GLY A 17 1.42 -9.23 -9.23
C GLY A 17 0.12 -8.95 -9.98
N ASP A 18 -0.37 -7.71 -9.91
CA ASP A 18 -1.57 -7.25 -10.63
C ASP A 18 -1.21 -6.22 -11.70
N ASP A 19 -2.03 -6.15 -12.75
CA ASP A 19 -1.92 -5.14 -13.80
C ASP A 19 -2.62 -3.84 -13.40
N TRP A 20 -1.91 -3.02 -12.63
CA TRP A 20 -2.40 -1.72 -12.18
C TRP A 20 -2.36 -0.68 -13.30
N GLN A 21 -3.36 0.20 -13.33
CA GLN A 21 -3.32 1.38 -14.20
C GLN A 21 -2.12 2.26 -13.84
N GLY A 22 -1.39 2.71 -14.86
CA GLY A 22 -0.26 3.63 -14.72
C GLY A 22 1.04 2.97 -14.30
N LEU A 23 1.18 1.63 -14.37
CA LEU A 23 2.48 0.97 -14.22
C LEU A 23 3.44 1.41 -15.32
N VAL A 24 4.72 1.55 -14.96
CA VAL A 24 5.77 1.75 -15.96
C VAL A 24 5.92 0.49 -16.83
N PRO A 25 6.27 0.66 -18.13
CA PRO A 25 6.56 -0.46 -19.02
C PRO A 25 7.64 -1.38 -18.45
N GLU A 26 7.58 -2.66 -18.76
CA GLU A 26 8.52 -3.66 -18.24
C GLU A 26 9.98 -3.30 -18.53
N SER A 27 10.27 -2.76 -19.72
CA SER A 27 11.60 -2.29 -20.13
C SER A 27 12.16 -1.14 -19.28
N GLN A 28 11.32 -0.46 -18.49
CA GLN A 28 11.69 0.67 -17.64
C GLN A 28 11.66 0.33 -16.14
N ARG A 29 11.32 -0.92 -15.78
CA ARG A 29 11.27 -1.34 -14.38
C ARG A 29 12.68 -1.48 -13.82
N THR A 30 12.94 -0.78 -12.74
CA THR A 30 14.20 -0.83 -12.00
C THR A 30 14.06 -1.43 -10.60
N ASP A 31 12.84 -1.48 -10.04
CA ASP A 31 12.55 -2.16 -8.78
C ASP A 31 12.00 -3.57 -9.04
N LYS A 32 12.68 -4.60 -8.54
CA LYS A 32 12.32 -6.01 -8.77
C LYS A 32 11.17 -6.50 -7.89
N SER A 33 10.86 -5.80 -6.81
CA SER A 33 9.90 -6.28 -5.80
C SER A 33 8.62 -5.45 -5.76
N PHE A 34 8.72 -4.16 -6.08
CA PHE A 34 7.64 -3.20 -5.90
C PHE A 34 7.25 -2.53 -7.22
N CYS A 35 5.95 -2.34 -7.40
CA CYS A 35 5.40 -1.61 -8.52
C CYS A 35 6.05 -0.23 -8.65
N GLN A 36 6.25 0.19 -9.89
CA GLN A 36 6.65 1.54 -10.25
C GLN A 36 5.56 2.14 -11.13
N PHE A 37 5.10 3.33 -10.76
CA PHE A 37 4.05 4.03 -11.48
C PHE A 37 4.61 5.22 -12.24
N VAL A 38 3.95 5.60 -13.33
CA VAL A 38 4.32 6.78 -14.13
C VAL A 38 4.10 8.09 -13.35
N SER A 39 3.20 8.10 -12.36
CA SER A 39 2.97 9.23 -11.46
C SER A 39 2.44 8.79 -10.09
N PRO A 40 2.60 9.60 -9.02
CA PRO A 40 2.18 9.26 -7.66
C PRO A 40 0.67 8.96 -7.53
N GLU A 41 -0.17 9.62 -8.33
CA GLU A 41 -1.63 9.49 -8.32
C GLU A 41 -2.05 8.04 -8.60
N TYR A 42 -1.34 7.34 -9.48
CA TYR A 42 -1.62 5.93 -9.77
C TYR A 42 -1.25 5.01 -8.60
N GLY A 43 -0.16 5.29 -7.88
CA GLY A 43 0.19 4.57 -6.66
C GLY A 43 -0.84 4.78 -5.55
N ILE A 44 -1.30 6.01 -5.35
CA ILE A 44 -2.37 6.35 -4.39
C ILE A 44 -3.67 5.65 -4.78
N ARG A 45 -4.05 5.68 -6.07
CA ARG A 45 -5.23 4.98 -6.58
C ARG A 45 -5.15 3.48 -6.33
N ALA A 46 -3.99 2.85 -6.56
CA ALA A 46 -3.80 1.42 -6.28
C ALA A 46 -4.02 1.12 -4.79
N MET A 47 -3.49 1.94 -3.88
CA MET A 47 -3.72 1.79 -2.44
C MET A 47 -5.21 1.84 -2.09
N ILE A 48 -5.93 2.83 -2.60
CA ILE A 48 -7.37 2.98 -2.35
C ILE A 48 -8.12 1.74 -2.85
N LYS A 49 -7.79 1.21 -4.02
CA LYS A 49 -8.42 0.00 -4.56
C LYS A 49 -8.17 -1.23 -3.69
N VAL A 50 -6.97 -1.39 -3.16
CA VAL A 50 -6.66 -2.51 -2.24
C VAL A 50 -7.48 -2.39 -0.95
N ILE A 51 -7.53 -1.21 -0.32
CA ILE A 51 -8.31 -1.00 0.92
C ILE A 51 -9.82 -1.19 0.65
N GLN A 52 -10.35 -0.67 -0.46
CA GLN A 52 -11.73 -0.90 -0.86
C GLN A 52 -12.04 -2.38 -1.07
N ASN A 53 -11.10 -3.14 -1.62
CA ASN A 53 -11.26 -4.59 -1.79
C ASN A 53 -11.24 -5.34 -0.46
N TYR A 54 -10.48 -4.89 0.54
CA TYR A 54 -10.51 -5.47 1.89
C TYR A 54 -11.92 -5.42 2.46
N HIS A 55 -12.60 -4.28 2.33
CA HIS A 55 -13.99 -4.14 2.72
C HIS A 55 -14.93 -4.98 1.84
N ARG A 56 -14.92 -4.76 0.52
CA ARG A 56 -15.92 -5.33 -0.39
C ARG A 56 -15.85 -6.85 -0.53
N LYS A 57 -14.64 -7.43 -0.50
CA LYS A 57 -14.42 -8.86 -0.75
C LYS A 57 -14.28 -9.68 0.53
N TYR A 58 -13.84 -9.06 1.63
CA TYR A 58 -13.49 -9.78 2.86
C TYR A 58 -14.19 -9.23 4.11
N GLY A 59 -15.04 -8.21 3.99
CA GLY A 59 -15.75 -7.60 5.11
C GLY A 59 -14.84 -6.88 6.11
N ILE A 60 -13.58 -6.60 5.75
CA ILE A 60 -12.62 -5.96 6.65
C ILE A 60 -12.90 -4.45 6.67
N ASN A 61 -13.39 -3.95 7.80
CA ASN A 61 -13.83 -2.57 8.00
C ASN A 61 -13.28 -1.91 9.28
N THR A 62 -12.27 -2.51 9.93
CA THR A 62 -11.60 -1.95 11.10
C THR A 62 -10.16 -1.58 10.78
N ILE A 63 -9.59 -0.59 11.50
CA ILE A 63 -8.18 -0.21 11.35
C ILE A 63 -7.27 -1.39 11.64
N ASN A 64 -7.53 -2.13 12.73
CA ASN A 64 -6.80 -3.34 13.08
C ASN A 64 -6.81 -4.37 11.93
N GLY A 65 -7.97 -4.63 11.32
CA GLY A 65 -8.09 -5.58 10.22
C GLY A 65 -7.39 -5.11 8.94
N ILE A 66 -7.51 -3.82 8.60
CA ILE A 66 -6.85 -3.23 7.44
C ILE A 66 -5.33 -3.32 7.60
N ILE A 67 -4.79 -2.86 8.73
CA ILE A 67 -3.34 -2.80 8.96
C ILE A 67 -2.74 -4.18 9.14
N SER A 68 -3.40 -5.09 9.86
CA SER A 68 -2.92 -6.48 10.01
C SER A 68 -2.79 -7.19 8.67
N ARG A 69 -3.67 -6.89 7.71
CA ARG A 69 -3.59 -7.44 6.36
C ARG A 69 -2.58 -6.71 5.48
N TRP A 70 -2.49 -5.39 5.62
CA TRP A 70 -1.58 -4.55 4.83
C TRP A 70 -0.11 -4.73 5.20
N ALA A 71 0.18 -4.83 6.50
CA ALA A 71 1.52 -4.88 7.07
C ALA A 71 1.61 -5.95 8.19
N PRO A 72 1.62 -7.25 7.82
CA PRO A 72 1.64 -8.35 8.78
C PRO A 72 2.92 -8.36 9.64
N LYS A 73 2.80 -8.93 10.84
CA LYS A 73 3.79 -8.89 11.95
C LYS A 73 5.17 -9.49 11.65
N ILE A 74 5.32 -10.25 10.57
CA ILE A 74 6.60 -10.90 10.22
C ILE A 74 7.71 -9.86 10.00
N GLU A 75 7.38 -8.70 9.42
CA GLU A 75 8.35 -7.66 9.06
C GLU A 75 8.06 -6.30 9.72
N ASN A 76 6.96 -6.17 10.47
CA ASN A 76 6.46 -4.88 10.95
C ASN A 76 6.07 -4.94 12.42
N ASN A 77 6.24 -3.82 13.13
CA ASN A 77 5.58 -3.60 14.41
C ASN A 77 4.11 -3.17 14.16
N THR A 78 3.27 -4.14 13.80
CA THR A 78 1.87 -3.92 13.42
C THR A 78 1.07 -3.25 14.54
N ASP A 79 1.33 -3.58 15.81
CA ASP A 79 0.59 -3.01 16.95
C ASP A 79 0.91 -1.51 17.10
N ALA A 80 2.17 -1.10 16.98
CA ALA A 80 2.55 0.31 16.98
C ALA A 80 1.92 1.07 15.79
N TYR A 81 1.84 0.41 14.62
CA TYR A 81 1.23 1.02 13.45
C TYR A 81 -0.28 1.22 13.62
N ILE A 82 -0.99 0.23 14.16
CA ILE A 82 -2.42 0.35 14.50
C ILE A 82 -2.64 1.50 15.46
N ASN A 83 -1.89 1.56 16.57
CA ASN A 83 -2.02 2.62 17.57
C ASN A 83 -1.79 4.01 16.96
N HIS A 84 -0.80 4.15 16.08
CA HIS A 84 -0.52 5.40 15.40
C HIS A 84 -1.68 5.84 14.50
N VAL A 85 -2.20 4.93 13.66
CA VAL A 85 -3.30 5.26 12.74
C VAL A 85 -4.61 5.51 13.48
N CYS A 86 -4.92 4.74 14.52
CA CYS A 86 -6.08 4.98 15.39
C CYS A 86 -6.03 6.40 16.00
N LYS A 87 -4.86 6.81 16.51
CA LYS A 87 -4.65 8.14 17.08
C LYS A 87 -4.88 9.25 16.04
N ASP A 88 -4.32 9.10 14.84
CA ASP A 88 -4.39 10.14 13.80
C ASP A 88 -5.79 10.25 13.16
N THR A 89 -6.55 9.16 13.16
CA THR A 89 -7.90 9.12 12.57
C THR A 89 -9.02 9.34 13.58
N GLY A 90 -8.72 9.35 14.88
CA GLY A 90 -9.71 9.49 15.96
C GLY A 90 -10.62 8.28 16.12
N VAL A 91 -10.21 7.11 15.61
CA VAL A 91 -10.96 5.86 15.67
C VAL A 91 -10.28 4.92 16.66
N THR A 92 -11.03 4.32 17.58
CA THR A 92 -10.56 3.33 18.56
C THR A 92 -10.87 1.91 18.11
#